data_AF-Q5FMZ2-F1
#
_entry.id   AF-Q5FMZ2-F1
#
_cell.length_a   1.000
_cell.length_b   1.000
_cell.length_c   1.000
_cell.angle_alpha   90.00
_cell.angle_beta   90.00
_cell.angle_gamma   90.00
#
_symmetry.space_group_name_H-M   'P 1'
#
loop_
_entity.id
_entity.type
_entity.pdbx_description
1 polymer ?
#
loop_
_entity_poly.entity_id
_entity_poly.type
_entity_poly.pdbx_seq_one_letter_code
_entity_poly.pdbx_strand_id
1 'polypeptide(L)'
;MIENHKYQPSPIKLYLPFMMFLGTLILTSINWALFYFWKVKIAQSLIVNTIIAGICLLILAIQIVHKSLINYIKSLLLTFDIQHMLVIPAEINEFTGKRKINAITQTYNSYLYQSYGEYRDNKLYICIRLPINIAAAKLLDDNLNKLRESIVSQNPDYSFTGFERQGYYLISEGTK
;
A
#
# COMPACT_ATOMS: atom_id res chain seq x y z
N MET A 1 -17.85 -14.65 24.40
CA MET A 1 -16.42 -14.31 24.27
C MET A 1 -16.23 -13.73 22.88
N ILE A 2 -16.11 -12.41 22.77
CA ILE A 2 -15.81 -11.76 21.48
C ILE A 2 -14.31 -11.93 21.30
N GLU A 3 -13.94 -12.81 20.38
CA GLU A 3 -12.55 -13.00 20.00
C GLU A 3 -12.07 -11.66 19.42
N ASN A 4 -11.27 -10.91 20.20
CA ASN A 4 -10.63 -9.70 19.72
C ASN A 4 -9.60 -10.13 18.67
N HIS A 5 -10.04 -10.26 17.41
CA HIS A 5 -9.16 -10.51 16.28
C HIS A 5 -8.20 -9.33 16.18
N LYS A 6 -7.03 -9.48 16.79
CA LYS A 6 -5.95 -8.51 16.75
C LYS A 6 -5.59 -8.30 15.29
N TYR A 7 -5.68 -7.06 14.81
CA TYR A 7 -5.39 -6.71 13.43
C TYR A 7 -4.01 -7.24 13.05
N GLN A 8 -3.92 -7.98 11.94
CA GLN A 8 -2.66 -8.55 11.46
C GLN A 8 -2.15 -7.75 10.28
N PRO A 9 -0.98 -7.11 10.38
CA PRO A 9 -0.47 -6.30 9.31
C PRO A 9 -0.04 -7.16 8.11
N SER A 10 -0.59 -6.90 6.92
CA SER A 10 -0.19 -7.57 5.69
C SER A 10 -0.21 -6.62 4.48
N PRO A 11 0.94 -6.00 4.13
CA PRO A 11 0.99 -5.07 2.99
C PRO A 11 0.64 -5.74 1.66
N ILE A 12 0.88 -7.06 1.53
CA ILE A 12 0.56 -7.82 0.31
C ILE A 12 -0.94 -7.77 -0.01
N LYS A 13 -1.81 -7.81 1.01
CA LYS A 13 -3.27 -7.75 0.78
C LYS A 13 -3.70 -6.40 0.22
N LEU A 14 -3.01 -5.32 0.58
CA LEU A 14 -3.25 -3.99 0.04
C LEU A 14 -2.82 -3.86 -1.44
N TYR A 15 -1.85 -4.63 -1.91
CA TYR A 15 -1.43 -4.55 -3.32
C TYR A 15 -2.06 -5.63 -4.22
N LEU A 16 -2.67 -6.66 -3.63
CA LEU A 16 -3.20 -7.82 -4.36
C LEU A 16 -4.18 -7.44 -5.49
N PRO A 17 -5.21 -6.60 -5.26
CA PRO A 17 -6.13 -6.22 -6.34
C PRO A 17 -5.45 -5.49 -7.49
N PHE A 18 -4.49 -4.62 -7.19
CA PHE A 18 -3.71 -3.91 -8.20
C PHE A 18 -2.80 -4.85 -9.00
N MET A 19 -2.14 -5.81 -8.33
CA MET A 19 -1.31 -6.83 -8.99
C MET A 19 -2.16 -7.73 -9.90
N MET A 20 -3.36 -8.11 -9.48
CA MET A 20 -4.29 -8.88 -10.31
C MET A 20 -4.69 -8.08 -11.56
N PHE A 21 -5.00 -6.80 -11.42
CA PHE A 21 -5.30 -5.92 -12.55
C PHE A 21 -4.14 -5.85 -13.55
N LEU A 22 -2.91 -5.61 -13.08
CA LEU A 22 -1.71 -5.63 -13.94
C LEU A 22 -1.51 -6.98 -14.62
N GLY A 23 -1.70 -8.08 -13.90
CA GLY A 23 -1.62 -9.43 -14.46
C GLY A 23 -2.61 -9.64 -15.61
N THR A 24 -3.85 -9.16 -15.47
CA THR A 24 -4.86 -9.25 -16.53
C THR A 24 -4.50 -8.41 -17.75
N LEU A 25 -3.95 -7.21 -17.57
CA LEU A 25 -3.46 -6.36 -18.67
C LEU A 25 -2.33 -7.02 -19.46
N ILE A 26 -1.39 -7.66 -18.76
CA ILE A 26 -0.30 -8.42 -19.38
C ILE A 26 -0.90 -9.59 -20.20
N LEU A 27 -1.84 -10.34 -19.62
CA LEU A 27 -2.47 -11.47 -20.29
C LEU A 27 -3.22 -11.05 -21.55
N THR A 28 -3.98 -9.96 -21.50
CA THR A 28 -4.67 -9.40 -22.66
C THR A 28 -3.68 -8.90 -23.72
N SER A 29 -2.56 -8.30 -23.31
CA SER A 29 -1.52 -7.82 -24.24
C SER A 29 -0.83 -8.98 -24.94
N ILE A 30 -0.53 -10.07 -24.23
CA ILE A 30 0.02 -11.30 -24.81
C ILE A 30 -0.97 -11.92 -25.80
N ASN A 31 -2.25 -12.03 -25.42
CA ASN A 31 -3.29 -12.57 -26.30
C ASN A 31 -3.45 -11.73 -27.58
N TRP A 32 -3.36 -10.41 -27.47
CA TRP A 32 -3.38 -9.50 -28.61
C TRP A 32 -2.14 -9.64 -29.50
N ALA A 33 -0.95 -9.76 -28.90
CA ALA A 33 0.29 -10.00 -29.63
C ALA A 33 0.27 -11.34 -30.38
N LEU A 34 -0.25 -12.41 -29.76
CA LEU A 34 -0.41 -13.72 -30.40
C LEU A 34 -1.35 -13.65 -31.61
N PHE A 35 -2.44 -12.89 -31.51
CA PHE A 35 -3.33 -12.64 -32.65
C PHE A 35 -2.60 -11.93 -33.80
N TYR A 36 -1.84 -10.87 -33.51
CA TYR A 36 -1.17 -10.07 -34.53
C TYR A 36 0.02 -10.79 -35.18
N PHE A 37 0.90 -11.40 -34.39
CA PHE A 37 2.14 -12.02 -34.87
C PHE A 37 1.96 -13.45 -35.38
N TRP A 38 1.13 -14.25 -34.71
CA TRP A 38 0.93 -15.67 -35.04
C TRP A 38 -0.33 -15.95 -35.84
N LYS A 39 -1.10 -14.92 -36.20
CA LYS A 39 -2.37 -15.01 -36.92
C LYS A 39 -3.31 -16.07 -36.32
N VAL A 40 -3.34 -16.16 -34.99
CA VAL A 40 -4.29 -17.00 -34.26
C VAL A 40 -5.72 -16.65 -34.70
N LYS A 41 -6.60 -17.64 -34.79
CA LYS A 41 -7.99 -17.43 -35.24
C LYS A 41 -8.67 -16.35 -34.38
N ILE A 42 -9.35 -15.40 -35.03
CA ILE A 42 -9.99 -14.27 -34.35
C ILE A 42 -11.00 -14.72 -33.29
N ALA A 43 -11.73 -15.81 -33.56
CA ALA A 43 -12.68 -16.39 -32.61
C ALA A 43 -12.01 -16.84 -31.31
N GLN A 44 -10.81 -17.43 -31.38
CA GLN A 44 -10.08 -17.88 -30.19
C GLN A 44 -9.59 -16.69 -29.35
N SER A 45 -9.08 -15.64 -29.99
CA SER A 45 -8.65 -14.42 -29.30
C SER A 45 -9.81 -13.72 -28.59
N LEU A 46 -10.98 -13.65 -29.25
CA LEU A 46 -12.21 -13.10 -28.67
C LEU A 46 -12.68 -13.88 -27.44
N ILE A 47 -12.77 -15.22 -27.54
CA ILE A 47 -13.19 -16.07 -26.43
C ILE A 47 -12.32 -15.85 -25.19
N VAL A 48 -10.99 -15.83 -25.37
CA VAL A 48 -10.05 -15.62 -24.25
C VAL A 48 -10.24 -14.24 -23.60
N ASN A 49 -10.38 -13.19 -24.39
CA ASN A 49 -10.61 -11.84 -23.84
C ASN A 49 -11.97 -11.72 -23.15
N THR A 50 -13.03 -12.37 -23.66
CA THR A 50 -14.35 -12.39 -23.01
C THR A 50 -14.29 -13.10 -21.65
N ILE A 51 -13.54 -14.20 -21.54
CA ILE A 51 -13.35 -14.91 -20.26
C ILE A 51 -12.60 -14.02 -19.27
N ILE A 52 -11.50 -13.38 -19.68
CA ILE A 52 -10.72 -12.48 -18.83
C ILE A 52 -11.59 -11.30 -18.35
N ALA A 53 -12.33 -10.67 -19.27
CA ALA A 53 -13.23 -9.56 -18.94
C ALA A 53 -14.34 -9.99 -17.96
N GLY A 54 -14.91 -11.18 -18.15
CA GLY A 54 -15.92 -11.74 -17.24
C GLY A 54 -15.39 -11.93 -15.82
N ILE A 55 -14.18 -12.49 -15.67
CA ILE A 55 -13.52 -12.67 -14.37
C ILE A 55 -13.26 -11.30 -13.70
N CYS A 56 -12.74 -10.33 -14.45
CA CYS A 56 -12.51 -8.97 -13.93
C CYS A 56 -13.79 -8.31 -13.44
N LEU A 57 -14.87 -8.39 -14.22
CA LEU A 57 -16.17 -7.81 -13.84
C LEU A 57 -16.74 -8.47 -12.58
N LEU A 58 -16.58 -9.78 -12.43
CA LEU A 58 -17.06 -10.52 -11.26
C LEU A 58 -16.31 -10.10 -9.99
N ILE A 59 -14.98 -9.97 -10.07
CA ILE A 59 -14.15 -9.47 -8.96
C ILE A 59 -14.53 -8.03 -8.60
N LEU A 60 -14.70 -7.15 -9.59
CA LEU A 60 -15.11 -5.76 -9.35
C LEU A 60 -16.50 -5.68 -8.72
N ALA A 61 -17.46 -6.49 -9.18
CA ALA A 61 -18.80 -6.54 -8.60
C ALA A 61 -18.76 -6.94 -7.12
N ILE A 62 -17.98 -7.95 -6.75
CA ILE A 62 -17.78 -8.35 -5.35
C ILE A 62 -17.19 -7.20 -4.53
N GLN A 63 -16.18 -6.50 -5.06
CA GLN A 63 -15.54 -5.39 -4.34
C GLN A 63 -16.46 -4.16 -4.17
N ILE A 64 -17.31 -3.87 -5.15
CA ILE A 64 -18.28 -2.77 -5.09
C ILE A 64 -19.35 -3.08 -4.04
N VAL A 65 -19.91 -4.30 -4.06
CA VAL A 65 -20.94 -4.73 -3.10
C VAL A 65 -20.44 -4.64 -1.66
N HIS A 66 -19.17 -4.98 -1.41
CA HIS A 66 -18.57 -4.90 -0.08
C HIS A 66 -18.07 -3.49 0.29
N LYS A 67 -18.31 -2.46 -0.54
CA LYS A 67 -17.72 -1.10 -0.40
C LYS A 67 -16.19 -1.11 -0.24
N SER A 68 -15.54 -2.23 -0.54
CA SER A 68 -14.13 -2.43 -0.30
C SER A 68 -13.29 -1.62 -1.27
N LEU A 69 -13.80 -1.31 -2.47
CA LEU A 69 -13.06 -0.58 -3.49
C LEU A 69 -12.77 0.88 -3.12
N ILE A 70 -13.75 1.61 -2.58
CA ILE A 70 -13.53 3.00 -2.13
C ILE A 70 -12.58 3.02 -0.94
N ASN A 71 -12.79 2.12 0.04
CA ASN A 71 -11.91 1.98 1.20
C ASN A 71 -10.50 1.58 0.77
N TYR A 72 -10.36 0.73 -0.24
CA TYR A 72 -9.09 0.33 -0.84
C TYR A 72 -8.36 1.51 -1.49
N ILE A 73 -9.03 2.31 -2.31
CA ILE A 73 -8.42 3.51 -2.93
C ILE A 73 -7.99 4.49 -1.84
N LYS A 74 -8.85 4.74 -0.83
CA LYS A 74 -8.49 5.60 0.31
C LYS A 74 -7.29 5.05 1.09
N SER A 75 -7.19 3.73 1.24
CA SER A 75 -6.06 3.06 1.90
C SER A 75 -4.77 3.24 1.11
N LEU A 76 -4.83 3.13 -0.23
CA LEU A 76 -3.69 3.41 -1.09
C LEU A 76 -3.24 4.86 -0.99
N LEU A 77 -4.16 5.82 -1.05
CA LEU A 77 -3.84 7.24 -0.92
C LEU A 77 -3.20 7.54 0.44
N LEU A 78 -3.81 7.06 1.52
CA LEU A 78 -3.24 7.20 2.86
C LEU A 78 -1.86 6.55 2.97
N THR A 79 -1.65 5.41 2.32
CA THR A 79 -0.33 4.76 2.27
C THR A 79 0.69 5.64 1.58
N PHE A 80 0.34 6.26 0.45
CA PHE A 80 1.21 7.22 -0.21
C PHE A 80 1.50 8.43 0.68
N ASP A 81 0.51 8.96 1.38
CA ASP A 81 0.69 10.10 2.30
C ASP A 81 1.62 9.75 3.46
N ILE A 82 1.42 8.59 4.10
CA ILE A 82 2.29 8.10 5.18
C ILE A 82 3.74 7.96 4.67
N GLN A 83 3.92 7.34 3.50
CA GLN A 83 5.24 7.15 2.92
C GLN A 83 5.90 8.49 2.58
N HIS A 84 5.16 9.42 1.98
CA HIS A 84 5.66 10.73 1.63
C HIS A 84 6.07 11.55 2.86
N MET A 85 5.33 11.45 3.97
CA MET A 85 5.67 12.13 5.23
C MET A 85 6.89 11.53 5.92
N LEU A 86 7.04 10.21 5.87
CA LEU A 86 8.09 9.51 6.61
C LEU A 86 9.40 9.38 5.83
N VAL A 87 9.36 9.23 4.51
CA VAL A 87 10.55 9.01 3.66
C VAL A 87 11.35 10.29 3.53
N ILE A 88 12.64 10.21 3.85
CA ILE A 88 13.55 11.35 3.75
C ILE A 88 14.12 11.42 2.32
N PRO A 89 14.00 12.56 1.61
CA PRO A 89 14.54 12.71 0.27
C PRO A 89 16.08 12.63 0.29
N ALA A 90 16.66 12.11 -0.78
CA ALA A 90 18.11 12.04 -0.90
C ALA A 90 18.70 13.44 -1.08
N GLU A 91 19.63 13.82 -0.19
CA GLU A 91 20.41 15.06 -0.33
C GLU A 91 21.30 14.96 -1.59
N ILE A 92 21.35 16.04 -2.36
CA ILE A 92 22.27 16.19 -3.49
C ILE A 92 23.47 16.97 -3.00
N ASN A 93 24.68 16.46 -3.23
CA ASN A 93 25.89 17.19 -2.91
C ASN A 93 26.05 18.35 -3.90
N GLU A 94 25.96 19.59 -3.42
CA GLU A 94 26.05 20.80 -4.24
C GLU A 94 27.37 20.87 -5.04
N PHE A 95 28.46 20.34 -4.49
CA PHE A 95 29.78 20.37 -5.12
C PHE A 95 30.01 19.31 -6.20
N THR A 96 29.32 18.16 -6.12
CA THR A 96 29.55 17.04 -7.06
C THR A 96 28.35 16.73 -7.94
N GLY A 97 27.17 17.32 -7.65
CA GLY A 97 25.90 17.00 -8.31
C GLY A 97 25.42 15.56 -8.07
N LYS A 98 26.15 14.77 -7.26
CA LYS A 98 25.84 13.36 -6.98
C LYS A 98 24.98 13.25 -5.73
N ARG A 99 24.10 12.24 -5.71
CA ARG A 99 23.32 11.90 -4.50
C ARG A 99 24.28 11.53 -3.37
N LYS A 100 24.13 12.19 -2.23
CA LYS A 100 24.84 11.85 -1.00
C LYS A 100 24.21 10.58 -0.44
N ILE A 101 24.94 9.47 -0.54
CA ILE A 101 24.46 8.18 -0.03
C ILE A 101 24.72 8.14 1.48
N ASN A 102 23.66 8.24 2.27
CA ASN A 102 23.72 7.96 3.71
C ASN A 102 23.08 6.60 3.97
N ALA A 103 23.88 5.64 4.42
CA ALA A 103 23.43 4.27 4.66
C ALA A 103 22.29 4.19 5.71
N ILE A 104 22.26 5.11 6.68
CA ILE A 104 21.23 5.17 7.71
C ILE A 104 19.91 5.63 7.09
N THR A 105 19.91 6.69 6.27
CA THR A 105 18.67 7.17 5.61
C THR A 105 18.15 6.20 4.56
N GLN A 106 19.05 5.53 3.83
CA GLN A 106 18.67 4.49 2.89
C GLN A 106 18.00 3.29 3.60
N THR A 107 18.58 2.86 4.73
CA THR A 107 17.99 1.80 5.56
C THR A 107 16.66 2.24 6.15
N TYR A 108 16.56 3.46 6.67
CA TYR A 108 15.32 4.02 7.18
C TYR A 108 14.21 4.03 6.12
N ASN A 109 14.49 4.56 4.93
CA ASN A 109 13.53 4.65 3.84
C ASN A 109 13.07 3.26 3.34
N SER A 110 13.97 2.27 3.24
CA SER A 110 13.60 0.94 2.73
C SER A 110 12.58 0.20 3.61
N TYR A 111 12.60 0.46 4.92
CA TYR A 111 11.59 -0.04 5.84
C TYR A 111 10.29 0.75 5.70
N LEU A 112 10.37 2.08 5.60
CA LEU A 112 9.19 2.93 5.53
C LEU A 112 8.36 2.79 4.27
N TYR A 113 8.95 2.39 3.14
CA TYR A 113 8.17 2.00 1.96
C TYR A 113 7.28 0.76 2.19
N GLN A 114 7.50 0.02 3.27
CA GLN A 114 6.64 -1.11 3.69
C GLN A 114 5.58 -0.69 4.73
N SER A 115 5.59 0.58 5.14
CA SER A 115 4.53 1.18 5.96
C SER A 115 3.31 1.49 5.10
N TYR A 116 2.13 1.34 5.66
CA TYR A 116 0.87 1.53 4.94
C TYR A 116 -0.28 1.88 5.89
N GLY A 117 -1.34 2.45 5.32
CA GLY A 117 -2.59 2.72 5.99
C GLY A 117 -3.72 1.89 5.40
N GLU A 118 -4.63 1.38 6.23
CA GLU A 118 -5.77 0.57 5.78
C GLU A 118 -7.08 1.02 6.43
N TYR A 119 -8.08 1.31 5.59
CA TYR A 119 -9.47 1.51 5.99
C TYR A 119 -10.18 0.16 5.96
N ARG A 120 -10.61 -0.32 7.12
CA ARG A 120 -11.28 -1.61 7.25
C ARG A 120 -12.36 -1.55 8.33
N ASP A 121 -13.57 -1.99 8.00
CA ASP A 121 -14.69 -2.13 8.95
C ASP A 121 -14.96 -0.85 9.78
N ASN A 122 -14.96 0.32 9.11
CA ASN A 122 -15.07 1.67 9.72
C ASN A 122 -13.94 2.05 10.69
N LYS A 123 -12.84 1.31 10.68
CA LYS A 123 -11.62 1.61 11.41
C LYS A 123 -10.52 2.01 10.45
N LEU A 124 -9.57 2.77 10.98
CA LEU A 124 -8.37 3.16 10.27
C LEU A 124 -7.14 2.59 10.95
N TYR A 125 -6.35 1.81 10.24
CA TYR A 125 -5.14 1.20 10.75
C TYR A 125 -3.93 1.88 10.11
N ILE A 126 -3.03 2.41 10.94
CA ILE A 126 -1.76 2.98 10.49
C ILE A 126 -0.67 1.98 10.89
N CYS A 127 0.00 1.36 9.92
CA CYS A 127 1.00 0.34 10.14
C CYS A 127 2.37 0.85 9.69
N ILE A 128 3.27 1.07 10.63
CA ILE A 128 4.60 1.61 10.36
C ILE A 128 5.62 0.50 10.58
N ARG A 129 6.42 0.21 9.55
CA ARG A 129 7.45 -0.81 9.63
C ARG A 129 8.62 -0.30 10.49
N LEU A 130 9.00 -1.10 11.49
CA LEU A 130 10.09 -0.75 12.42
C LEU A 130 11.47 -1.08 11.80
N PRO A 131 12.39 -0.12 11.68
CA PRO A 131 13.77 -0.38 11.29
C PRO A 131 14.49 -1.25 12.32
N ILE A 132 15.31 -2.20 11.85
CA ILE A 132 16.14 -3.04 12.75
C ILE A 132 17.34 -2.24 13.27
N ASN A 133 17.85 -1.28 12.48
CA ASN A 133 18.97 -0.46 12.87
C ASN A 133 18.57 0.57 13.93
N ILE A 134 19.33 0.66 15.03
CA ILE A 134 19.02 1.54 16.18
C ILE A 134 18.99 3.02 15.79
N ALA A 135 19.93 3.48 14.95
CA ALA A 135 19.95 4.88 14.50
C ALA A 135 18.73 5.21 13.62
N ALA A 136 18.34 4.29 12.73
CA ALA A 136 17.13 4.44 11.93
C ALA A 136 15.85 4.35 12.77
N ALA A 137 15.82 3.49 13.80
CA ALA A 137 14.68 3.39 14.72
C ALA A 137 14.50 4.66 15.57
N LYS A 138 15.60 5.25 16.04
CA LYS A 138 15.56 6.53 16.75
C LYS A 138 15.03 7.66 15.87
N LEU A 139 15.48 7.72 14.62
CA LEU A 139 14.98 8.67 13.63
C LEU A 139 13.48 8.51 13.36
N LEU A 140 12.97 7.26 13.39
CA LEU A 140 11.54 7.01 13.29
C LEU A 140 10.79 7.58 14.48
N ASP A 141 11.27 7.32 15.69
CA ASP A 141 10.62 7.73 16.94
C ASP A 141 10.41 9.26 17.01
N ASP A 142 11.42 10.02 16.58
CA ASP A 142 11.36 11.48 16.49
C ASP A 142 10.27 11.99 15.51
N ASN A 143 9.93 11.19 14.49
CA ASN A 143 8.96 11.53 13.45
C ASN A 143 7.55 10.97 13.72
N LEU A 144 7.39 9.99 14.61
CA LEU A 144 6.10 9.33 14.87
C LEU A 144 5.03 10.29 15.37
N ASN A 145 5.39 11.22 16.27
CA ASN A 145 4.44 12.18 16.83
C ASN A 145 3.92 13.15 15.75
N LYS A 146 4.82 13.66 14.91
CA LYS A 146 4.46 14.56 13.79
C LYS A 146 3.56 13.85 12.78
N LEU A 147 3.84 12.57 12.51
CA LEU A 147 3.00 11.76 11.65
C LEU A 147 1.60 11.61 12.26
N ARG A 148 1.50 11.25 13.55
CA ARG A 148 0.21 11.09 14.23
C ARG A 148 -0.61 12.37 14.18
N GLU A 149 0.00 13.51 14.52
CA GLU A 149 -0.65 14.82 14.45
C GLU A 149 -1.17 15.13 13.05
N SER A 150 -0.35 14.85 12.02
CA SER A 150 -0.74 15.08 10.62
C SER A 150 -1.91 14.20 10.21
N ILE A 151 -1.91 12.91 10.58
CA ILE A 151 -2.99 11.99 10.23
C ILE A 151 -4.28 12.33 10.98
N VAL A 152 -4.19 12.71 12.27
CA VAL A 152 -5.34 13.18 13.07
C VAL A 152 -5.95 14.44 12.44
N SER A 153 -5.11 15.39 12.02
CA SER A 153 -5.55 16.61 11.34
C SER A 153 -6.26 16.32 10.01
N GLN A 154 -5.77 15.35 9.24
CA GLN A 154 -6.40 14.93 7.98
C GLN A 154 -7.68 14.11 8.16
N ASN A 155 -7.86 13.49 9.33
CA ASN A 155 -8.98 12.59 9.63
C ASN A 155 -9.67 12.99 10.94
N PRO A 156 -10.31 14.18 11.00
CA PRO A 156 -10.93 14.69 12.23
C PRO A 156 -12.08 13.83 12.74
N ASP A 157 -12.67 13.03 11.85
CA ASP A 157 -13.73 12.08 12.15
C ASP A 157 -13.26 10.86 12.96
N TYR A 158 -11.94 10.65 13.12
CA TYR A 158 -11.38 9.45 13.76
C TYR A 158 -10.60 9.79 15.04
N SER A 159 -10.84 9.00 16.10
CA SER A 159 -10.06 9.05 17.33
C SER A 159 -8.99 7.96 17.31
N PHE A 160 -7.72 8.38 17.39
CA PHE A 160 -6.55 7.50 17.23
C PHE A 160 -5.90 7.11 18.55
N THR A 161 -5.64 5.81 18.71
CA THR A 161 -4.82 5.27 19.79
C THR A 161 -3.34 5.66 19.61
N GLY A 162 -2.54 5.43 20.66
CA GLY A 162 -1.09 5.46 20.54
C GLY A 162 -0.57 4.35 19.62
N PHE A 163 0.70 4.46 19.22
CA PHE A 163 1.37 3.41 18.47
C PHE A 163 1.75 2.26 19.40
N GLU A 164 1.20 1.08 19.14
CA GLU A 164 1.55 -0.15 19.83
C GLU A 164 2.42 -1.05 18.95
N ARG A 165 3.41 -1.69 19.55
CA ARG A 165 4.29 -2.61 18.83
C ARG A 165 3.61 -3.97 18.64
N GLN A 166 3.51 -4.39 17.39
CA GLN A 166 3.09 -5.74 17.00
C GLN A 166 4.08 -6.35 16.02
N GLY A 167 4.99 -7.17 16.55
CA GLY A 167 6.06 -7.80 15.79
C GLY A 167 7.03 -6.75 15.21
N TYR A 168 7.06 -6.67 13.88
CA TYR A 168 7.91 -5.73 13.13
C TYR A 168 7.19 -4.43 12.74
N TYR A 169 5.98 -4.21 13.24
CA TYR A 169 5.18 -3.02 12.95
C TYR A 169 4.81 -2.27 14.23
N LEU A 170 4.69 -0.95 14.12
CA LEU A 170 3.98 -0.09 15.05
C LEU A 170 2.60 0.19 14.47
N ILE A 171 1.56 -0.01 15.26
CA ILE A 171 0.17 0.07 14.81
C ILE A 171 -0.57 1.11 15.64
N SER A 172 -1.23 2.05 14.96
CA SER A 172 -2.21 2.96 15.57
C SER A 172 -3.58 2.70 14.96
N GLU A 173 -4.60 2.58 15.80
CA GLU A 173 -5.98 2.35 15.41
C GLU A 173 -6.80 3.63 15.57
N GLY A 174 -7.43 4.07 14.50
CA GLY A 174 -8.42 5.13 14.44
C GLY A 174 -9.82 4.53 14.44
N THR A 175 -10.68 4.98 15.35
CA THR A 175 -12.09 4.59 15.42
C THR A 175 -12.99 5.79 15.17
N LYS A 176 -14.05 5.59 14.39
CA LYS A 176 -15.07 6.61 14.11
C LYS A 176 -16.21 6.54 15.13
#